data_AF-A0A532DAR4-F1
#
_entry.id   AF-A0A532DAR4-F1
#
_cell.length_a   1.000
_cell.length_b   1.000
_cell.length_c   1.000
_cell.angle_alpha   90.00
_cell.angle_beta   90.00
_cell.angle_gamma   90.00
#
_symmetry.space_group_name_H-M   'P 1'
#
loop_
_entity.id
_entity.type
_entity.pdbx_description
1 polymer ?
#
loop_
_entity_poly.entity_id
_entity_poly.type
_entity_poly.pdbx_seq_one_letter_code
_entity_poly.pdbx_strand_id
1 'polypeptide(L)'
;FNARLAACQATFDARADNLKQYIDRISSDIGSTSAILKERAENHNNGWFDTRADDRFWFAYGQLYAYYGLMKGAQADFDDVIKEKHLQNLWDTMDAQFVSALRIQPFIIANGREDGWLLPTHLTTMGFYILRVRSNMVEISNVLTQ
;
A
#
# COMPACT_ATOMS: atom_id res chain seq x y z
N PHE A 1 -17.78 -16.98 13.74
CA PHE A 1 -17.09 -15.76 14.22
C PHE A 1 -18.08 -14.65 14.59
N ASN A 2 -18.89 -14.13 13.65
CA ASN A 2 -19.80 -12.99 13.90
C ASN A 2 -20.72 -13.13 15.12
N ALA A 3 -21.33 -14.30 15.35
CA ALA A 3 -22.15 -14.53 16.54
C ALA A 3 -21.35 -14.43 17.86
N ARG A 4 -20.10 -14.90 17.87
CA ARG A 4 -19.19 -14.78 19.01
C ARG A 4 -18.71 -13.35 19.21
N LEU A 5 -18.41 -12.62 18.13
CA LEU A 5 -18.03 -11.21 18.20
C LEU A 5 -19.18 -10.36 18.78
N ALA A 6 -20.40 -10.58 18.30
CA ALA A 6 -21.60 -9.91 18.81
C ALA A 6 -21.87 -10.21 20.29
N ALA A 7 -21.47 -11.39 20.76
CA ALA A 7 -21.55 -11.79 22.18
C ALA A 7 -20.31 -11.39 23.01
N CYS A 8 -19.36 -10.63 22.45
CA CYS A 8 -18.07 -10.29 23.08
C CYS A 8 -17.23 -11.52 23.52
N GLN A 9 -17.42 -12.66 22.86
CA GLN A 9 -16.71 -13.92 23.09
C GLN A 9 -15.61 -14.18 22.05
N ALA A 10 -15.39 -13.22 21.14
CA ALA A 10 -14.24 -13.20 20.26
C ALA A 10 -13.16 -12.32 20.89
N THR A 11 -12.00 -12.90 21.15
CA THR A 11 -10.82 -12.15 21.58
C THR A 11 -10.00 -11.77 20.35
N PHE A 12 -9.51 -10.54 20.32
CA PHE A 12 -8.47 -10.17 19.38
C PHE A 12 -7.14 -10.78 19.85
N ASP A 13 -6.45 -11.45 18.94
CA ASP A 13 -5.25 -12.22 19.27
C ASP A 13 -4.04 -11.59 18.57
N ALA A 14 -3.38 -10.68 19.28
CA ALA A 14 -2.29 -9.83 18.79
C ALA A 14 -0.95 -10.61 18.70
N ARG A 15 -0.92 -11.70 17.95
CA ARG A 15 0.30 -12.53 17.77
C ARG A 15 1.10 -12.13 16.53
N ALA A 16 2.40 -12.39 16.55
CA ALA A 16 3.30 -12.09 15.45
C ALA A 16 2.92 -12.82 14.14
N ASP A 17 2.42 -14.06 14.21
CA ASP A 17 1.96 -14.83 13.04
C ASP A 17 0.68 -14.23 12.43
N ASN A 18 -0.23 -13.73 13.27
CA ASN A 18 -1.43 -13.03 12.82
C ASN A 18 -1.08 -11.69 12.15
N LEU A 19 -0.17 -10.91 12.75
CA LEU A 19 0.33 -9.66 12.16
C LEU A 19 1.01 -9.93 10.81
N LYS A 20 1.82 -10.98 10.73
CA LYS A 20 2.49 -11.37 9.49
C LYS A 20 1.51 -11.67 8.38
N GLN A 21 0.51 -12.53 8.64
CA GLN A 21 -0.52 -12.87 7.65
C GLN A 21 -1.28 -11.63 7.17
N TYR A 22 -1.57 -10.71 8.09
CA TYR A 22 -2.22 -9.44 7.78
C TYR A 22 -1.36 -8.57 6.85
N ILE A 23 -0.08 -8.36 7.17
CA ILE A 23 0.85 -7.57 6.35
C ILE A 23 1.07 -8.22 4.98
N ASP A 24 1.23 -9.55 4.92
CA ASP A 24 1.41 -10.28 3.66
C ASP A 24 0.20 -10.12 2.74
N ARG A 25 -1.01 -10.15 3.31
CA ARG A 25 -2.23 -9.94 2.53
C ARG A 25 -2.26 -8.56 1.91
N ILE A 26 -1.97 -7.52 2.69
CA ILE A 26 -1.96 -6.14 2.21
C ILE A 26 -0.86 -5.95 1.15
N SER A 27 0.35 -6.43 1.42
CA SER A 27 1.51 -6.39 0.51
C SER A 27 1.22 -7.06 -0.84
N SER A 28 0.48 -8.16 -0.82
CA SER A 28 0.02 -8.85 -2.03
C SER A 28 -1.00 -8.01 -2.81
N ASP A 29 -2.01 -7.48 -2.11
CA ASP A 29 -3.10 -6.70 -2.72
C ASP A 29 -2.55 -5.41 -3.37
N ILE A 30 -1.65 -4.67 -2.70
CA ILE A 30 -1.01 -3.48 -3.29
C ILE A 30 -0.01 -3.84 -4.40
N GLY A 31 0.66 -5.00 -4.31
CA GLY A 31 1.55 -5.49 -5.36
C GLY A 31 0.81 -5.78 -6.67
N SER A 32 -0.39 -6.36 -6.57
CA SER A 32 -1.30 -6.56 -7.71
C SER A 32 -1.69 -5.22 -8.35
N THR A 33 -2.06 -4.22 -7.54
CA THR A 33 -2.39 -2.88 -8.02
C THR A 33 -1.21 -2.20 -8.73
N SER A 34 0.01 -2.34 -8.21
CA SER A 34 1.21 -1.83 -8.89
C SER A 34 1.43 -2.47 -10.26
N ALA A 35 1.14 -3.77 -10.41
CA ALA A 35 1.28 -4.46 -11.69
C ALA A 35 0.26 -3.93 -12.71
N ILE A 36 -0.98 -3.66 -12.29
CA ILE A 36 -2.03 -3.05 -13.13
C ILE A 36 -1.61 -1.64 -13.60
N LEU A 37 -1.06 -0.83 -12.70
CA LEU A 37 -0.57 0.52 -13.05
C LEU A 37 0.57 0.44 -14.07
N LYS A 38 1.53 -0.47 -13.85
CA LYS A 38 2.66 -0.68 -14.74
C LYS A 38 2.21 -1.13 -16.14
N GLU A 39 1.36 -2.16 -16.22
CA GLU A 39 0.84 -2.67 -17.49
C GLU A 39 0.15 -1.58 -18.31
N ARG A 40 -0.59 -0.70 -17.63
CA ARG A 40 -1.26 0.43 -18.27
C ARG A 40 -0.27 1.50 -18.72
N ALA A 41 0.72 1.84 -17.90
CA ALA A 41 1.75 2.83 -18.22
C ALA A 41 2.66 2.39 -19.39
N GLU A 42 2.90 1.08 -19.55
CA GLU A 42 3.73 0.56 -20.63
C GLU A 42 2.94 0.40 -21.95
N ASN A 43 1.69 -0.08 -21.87
CA ASN A 43 0.94 -0.52 -23.06
C ASN A 43 -0.16 0.44 -23.53
N HIS A 44 -0.45 1.52 -22.80
CA HIS A 44 -1.56 2.42 -23.10
C HIS A 44 -1.21 3.89 -22.83
N ASN A 45 -0.58 4.54 -23.81
CA ASN A 45 0.11 5.82 -23.64
C ASN A 45 -0.64 6.97 -24.32
N ASN A 46 -1.95 7.09 -24.06
CA ASN A 46 -2.85 8.03 -24.74
C ASN A 46 -2.71 9.50 -24.27
N GLY A 47 -1.66 9.85 -23.51
CA GLY A 47 -1.36 11.23 -23.12
C GLY A 47 -2.24 11.76 -21.98
N TRP A 48 -2.65 13.03 -22.06
CA TRP A 48 -3.34 13.77 -20.98
C TRP A 48 -4.82 13.42 -20.78
N PHE A 49 -5.44 12.72 -21.75
CA PHE A 49 -6.88 12.45 -21.77
C PHE A 49 -7.18 10.94 -21.84
N ASP A 50 -6.41 10.12 -21.11
CA ASP A 50 -6.81 8.74 -20.86
C ASP A 50 -7.67 8.69 -19.59
N THR A 51 -9.00 8.75 -19.75
CA THR A 51 -9.95 8.63 -18.62
C THR A 51 -9.78 7.32 -17.84
N ARG A 52 -9.24 6.28 -18.47
CA ARG A 52 -8.91 5.02 -17.77
C ARG A 52 -7.62 5.11 -16.96
N ALA A 53 -6.68 5.99 -17.31
CA ALA A 53 -5.49 6.22 -16.51
C ALA A 53 -5.85 6.98 -15.22
N ASP A 54 -6.78 7.93 -15.33
CA ASP A 54 -7.37 8.64 -14.18
C ASP A 54 -8.06 7.67 -13.22
N ASP A 55 -8.97 6.82 -13.73
CA ASP A 55 -9.66 5.78 -12.93
C ASP A 55 -8.68 4.86 -12.18
N ARG A 56 -7.60 4.42 -12.85
CA ARG A 56 -6.62 3.50 -12.25
C ARG A 56 -5.75 4.19 -11.21
N PHE A 57 -5.35 5.43 -11.46
CA PHE A 57 -4.60 6.22 -10.49
C PHE A 57 -5.44 6.41 -9.21
N TRP A 58 -6.68 6.87 -9.33
CA TRP A 58 -7.53 7.11 -8.16
C TRP A 58 -7.97 5.83 -7.46
N PHE A 59 -8.15 4.73 -8.19
CA PHE A 59 -8.35 3.42 -7.58
C PHE A 59 -7.14 3.03 -6.71
N ALA A 60 -5.93 3.15 -7.24
CA ALA A 60 -4.72 2.83 -6.50
C ALA A 60 -4.52 3.77 -5.30
N TYR A 61 -4.81 5.05 -5.48
CA TYR A 61 -4.79 6.05 -4.41
C TYR A 61 -5.76 5.68 -3.28
N GLY A 62 -7.03 5.41 -3.62
CA GLY A 62 -8.05 5.05 -2.63
C GLY A 62 -7.70 3.76 -1.89
N GLN A 63 -7.15 2.77 -2.60
CA GLN A 63 -6.68 1.53 -1.98
C GLN A 63 -5.53 1.78 -0.99
N LEU A 64 -4.52 2.57 -1.38
CA LEU A 64 -3.43 2.97 -0.49
C LEU A 64 -3.95 3.73 0.73
N TYR A 65 -4.90 4.65 0.54
CA TYR A 65 -5.48 5.44 1.62
C TYR A 65 -6.20 4.56 2.64
N ALA A 66 -7.01 3.62 2.16
CA ALA A 66 -7.70 2.65 3.02
C ALA A 66 -6.70 1.78 3.79
N TYR A 67 -5.68 1.22 3.10
CA TYR A 67 -4.67 0.42 3.77
C TYR A 67 -3.81 1.22 4.75
N TYR A 68 -3.55 2.50 4.49
CA TYR A 68 -2.84 3.33 5.45
C TYR A 68 -3.60 3.42 6.78
N GLY A 69 -4.91 3.72 6.75
CA GLY A 69 -5.74 3.75 7.96
C GLY A 69 -5.78 2.40 8.68
N LEU A 70 -5.91 1.31 7.92
CA LEU A 70 -5.86 -0.05 8.44
C LEU A 70 -4.50 -0.37 9.11
N MET A 71 -3.39 0.04 8.50
CA MET A 71 -2.05 -0.10 9.08
C MET A 71 -1.85 0.77 10.33
N LYS A 72 -2.46 1.97 10.42
CA LYS A 72 -2.46 2.75 11.67
C LYS A 72 -3.20 2.02 12.80
N GLY A 73 -4.34 1.39 12.49
CA GLY A 73 -5.05 0.54 13.44
C GLY A 73 -4.20 -0.65 13.89
N ALA A 74 -3.61 -1.36 12.93
CA ALA A 74 -2.72 -2.50 13.22
C ALA A 74 -1.50 -2.10 14.07
N GLN A 75 -0.96 -0.89 13.89
CA GLN A 75 0.13 -0.39 14.74
C GLN A 75 -0.27 -0.33 16.21
N ALA A 76 -1.49 0.12 16.50
CA ALA A 76 -2.00 0.19 17.87
C ALA A 76 -2.36 -1.20 18.40
N ASP A 77 -3.03 -2.02 17.59
CA ASP A 77 -3.49 -3.35 17.98
C ASP A 77 -2.34 -4.35 18.21
N PHE A 78 -1.19 -4.16 17.56
CA PHE A 78 -0.01 -5.02 17.64
C PHE A 78 1.23 -4.31 18.23
N ASP A 79 1.05 -3.24 18.99
CA ASP A 79 2.15 -2.44 19.56
C ASP A 79 3.17 -3.30 20.35
N ASP A 80 2.69 -4.24 21.14
CA ASP A 80 3.54 -5.18 21.89
C ASP A 80 4.42 -6.04 20.96
N VAL A 81 3.85 -6.58 19.89
CA VAL A 81 4.59 -7.37 18.88
C VAL A 81 5.62 -6.51 18.16
N ILE A 82 5.26 -5.28 17.79
CA ILE A 82 6.15 -4.34 17.11
C ILE A 82 7.36 -4.03 17.99
N LYS A 83 7.15 -3.82 19.29
CA LYS A 83 8.22 -3.58 20.27
C LYS A 83 9.08 -4.82 20.49
N GLU A 84 8.46 -5.97 20.72
CA GLU A 84 9.15 -7.24 20.97
C GLU A 84 10.04 -7.64 19.78
N LYS A 85 9.56 -7.43 18.55
CA LYS A 85 10.30 -7.73 17.32
C LYS A 85 11.20 -6.58 16.84
N HIS A 86 11.31 -5.51 17.62
CA HIS A 86 12.12 -4.33 17.31
C HIS A 86 11.82 -3.70 15.93
N LEU A 87 10.55 -3.71 15.53
CA LEU A 87 10.09 -3.28 14.21
C LEU A 87 9.87 -1.77 14.07
N GLN A 88 10.03 -0.99 15.15
CA GLN A 88 9.65 0.42 15.20
C GLN A 88 10.21 1.23 14.02
N ASN A 89 11.51 1.14 13.75
CA ASN A 89 12.15 1.88 12.66
C ASN A 89 11.62 1.48 11.27
N LEU A 90 11.37 0.18 11.06
CA LEU A 90 10.81 -0.33 9.80
C LEU A 90 9.37 0.14 9.62
N TRP A 91 8.59 0.14 10.71
CA TRP A 91 7.22 0.60 10.73
C TRP A 91 7.11 2.09 10.44
N ASP A 92 7.94 2.92 11.07
CA ASP A 92 7.98 4.37 10.85
C ASP A 92 8.42 4.70 9.42
N THR A 93 9.37 3.94 8.87
CA THR A 93 9.78 4.08 7.47
C THR A 93 8.62 3.76 6.53
N MET A 94 7.90 2.65 6.77
CA MET A 94 6.71 2.29 6.00
C MET A 94 5.61 3.35 6.10
N ASP A 95 5.32 3.87 7.29
CA ASP A 95 4.35 4.96 7.51
C ASP A 95 4.73 6.20 6.68
N ALA A 96 6.01 6.60 6.71
CA ALA A 96 6.50 7.71 5.90
C ALA A 96 6.36 7.45 4.38
N GLN A 97 6.52 6.20 3.91
CA GLN A 97 6.27 5.86 2.51
C GLN A 97 4.80 6.00 2.13
N PHE A 98 3.87 5.55 2.99
CA PHE A 98 2.44 5.76 2.78
C PHE A 98 2.10 7.24 2.68
N VAL A 99 2.56 8.04 3.64
CA VAL A 99 2.34 9.50 3.65
C VAL A 99 2.89 10.14 2.38
N SER A 100 4.07 9.73 1.94
CA SER A 100 4.69 10.26 0.72
C SER A 100 3.88 9.90 -0.53
N ALA A 101 3.36 8.67 -0.63
CA ALA A 101 2.50 8.24 -1.72
C ALA A 101 1.17 9.04 -1.75
N LEU A 102 0.54 9.22 -0.58
CA LEU A 102 -0.76 9.87 -0.44
C LEU A 102 -0.71 11.40 -0.64
N ARG A 103 0.49 12.01 -0.59
CA ARG A 103 0.71 13.42 -0.95
C ARG A 103 0.67 13.67 -2.46
N ILE A 104 0.71 12.62 -3.28
CA ILE A 104 0.63 12.74 -4.73
C ILE A 104 -0.84 12.93 -5.12
N GLN A 105 -1.26 14.20 -5.14
CA GLN A 105 -2.63 14.61 -5.46
C GLN A 105 -2.64 15.59 -6.64
N PRO A 106 -2.28 15.13 -7.84
CA PRO A 106 -2.32 15.95 -9.04
C PRO A 106 -3.76 16.40 -9.36
N PHE A 107 -3.90 17.62 -9.89
CA PHE A 107 -5.19 18.14 -10.36
C PHE A 107 -5.65 17.49 -11.68
N ILE A 108 -4.71 17.05 -12.52
CA ILE A 108 -4.95 16.34 -13.79
C ILE A 108 -3.99 15.15 -13.87
N ILE A 109 -4.50 13.97 -14.19
CA ILE A 109 -3.70 12.76 -14.38
C ILE A 109 -3.11 12.74 -15.80
N ALA A 110 -1.82 13.04 -15.91
CA ALA A 110 -1.06 12.80 -17.12
C ALA A 110 -0.55 11.35 -17.19
N ASN A 111 -0.81 10.66 -18.31
CA ASN A 111 -0.25 9.33 -18.63
C ASN A 111 0.54 9.40 -19.94
N GLY A 112 1.67 10.12 -19.91
CA GLY A 112 2.63 10.17 -21.01
C GLY A 112 3.48 8.90 -21.13
N ARG A 113 4.26 8.79 -22.22
CA ARG A 113 5.24 7.69 -22.36
C ARG A 113 6.33 7.79 -21.29
N GLU A 114 6.79 6.66 -20.76
CA GLU A 114 7.86 6.62 -19.75
C GLU A 114 9.19 7.22 -20.26
N ASP A 115 9.45 7.17 -21.57
CA ASP A 115 10.61 7.75 -22.25
C ASP A 115 10.34 9.13 -22.90
N GLY A 116 9.18 9.74 -22.61
CA GLY A 116 8.76 10.99 -23.22
C GLY A 116 9.49 12.21 -22.64
N TRP A 117 10.09 13.04 -23.50
CA TRP A 117 10.78 14.27 -23.10
C TRP A 117 9.88 15.31 -22.41
N LEU A 118 8.57 15.31 -22.69
CA LEU A 118 7.64 16.37 -22.25
C LEU A 118 6.64 15.94 -21.17
N LEU A 119 6.41 14.65 -20.92
CA LEU A 119 5.26 14.17 -20.13
C LEU A 119 5.62 13.03 -19.17
N PRO A 120 5.93 13.30 -17.89
CA PRO A 120 5.99 12.25 -16.87
C PRO A 120 4.61 11.60 -16.69
N THR A 121 4.58 10.29 -16.48
CA THR A 121 3.34 9.55 -16.17
C THR A 121 3.15 9.45 -14.65
N HIS A 122 2.00 9.95 -14.17
CA HIS A 122 1.60 9.83 -12.78
C HIS A 122 1.40 8.37 -12.37
N LEU A 123 1.11 7.47 -13.33
CA LEU A 123 0.93 6.05 -13.08
C LEU A 123 2.26 5.40 -12.68
N THR A 124 3.35 5.69 -13.40
CA THR A 124 4.68 5.18 -13.03
C THR A 124 5.16 5.78 -11.71
N THR A 125 4.87 7.05 -11.46
CA THR A 125 5.16 7.69 -10.17
C THR A 125 4.42 6.96 -9.05
N MET A 126 3.11 6.77 -9.16
CA MET A 126 2.30 6.06 -8.17
C MET A 126 2.77 4.61 -7.99
N GLY A 127 3.04 3.90 -9.08
CA GLY A 127 3.56 2.54 -9.07
C GLY A 127 4.88 2.43 -8.29
N PHE A 128 5.82 3.37 -8.50
CA PHE A 128 7.07 3.44 -7.74
C PHE A 128 6.83 3.61 -6.23
N TYR A 129 5.93 4.50 -5.83
CA TYR A 129 5.63 4.69 -4.40
C TYR A 129 4.93 3.47 -3.78
N ILE A 130 4.02 2.80 -4.51
CA ILE A 130 3.41 1.55 -4.06
C ILE A 130 4.49 0.47 -3.84
N LEU A 131 5.45 0.34 -4.76
CA LEU A 131 6.55 -0.60 -4.61
C LEU A 131 7.41 -0.33 -3.37
N ARG A 132 7.63 0.94 -3.02
CA ARG A 132 8.36 1.30 -1.79
C ARG A 132 7.60 0.87 -0.54
N VAL A 133 6.31 1.19 -0.45
CA VAL A 133 5.44 0.74 0.65
C VAL A 133 5.48 -0.78 0.77
N ARG A 134 5.28 -1.48 -0.35
CA ARG A 134 5.33 -2.94 -0.42
C ARG A 134 6.67 -3.51 0.04
N SER A 135 7.78 -2.90 -0.37
CA SER A 135 9.11 -3.34 0.03
C SER A 135 9.27 -3.31 1.55
N ASN A 136 8.85 -2.22 2.20
CA ASN A 136 8.90 -2.14 3.67
C ASN A 136 7.98 -3.17 4.34
N MET A 137 6.78 -3.42 3.78
CA MET A 137 5.89 -4.46 4.29
C MET A 137 6.50 -5.86 4.22
N VAL A 138 7.14 -6.20 3.10
CA VAL A 138 7.83 -7.50 2.94
C VAL A 138 8.97 -7.62 3.94
N GLU A 139 9.73 -6.54 4.16
CA GLU A 139 10.80 -6.52 5.16
C GLU A 139 10.27 -6.76 6.58
N ILE A 140 9.19 -6.08 6.98
CA ILE A 140 8.52 -6.33 8.26
C ILE A 140 8.05 -7.79 8.38
N SER A 141 7.41 -8.33 7.34
CA SER A 141 6.95 -9.72 7.32
C SER A 141 8.10 -10.74 7.47
N ASN A 142 9.25 -10.46 6.85
CA ASN A 142 10.43 -11.31 6.99
C ASN A 142 10.98 -11.31 8.43
N VAL A 143 11.00 -10.16 9.11
CA VAL A 143 11.43 -10.08 10.51
C VAL A 143 10.45 -10.82 11.43
N LEU A 144 9.14 -10.74 11.16
CA LEU A 144 8.12 -11.48 11.92
C LEU A 144 8.23 -13.01 11.81
N THR A 145 8.99 -13.51 10.82
CA THR A 145 9.22 -14.95 10.61
C THR A 145 10.38 -15.49 11.47
N GLN A 146 11.25 -14.60 11.96
CA GLN A 146 12.41 -14.94 12.80
C GLN A 146 12.01 -15.03 14.27
#